data_AF-A0A5J6LG19-F1
#
_entry.id   AF-A0A5J6LG19-F1
#
_cell.length_a   1.000
_cell.length_b   1.000
_cell.length_c   1.000
_cell.angle_alpha   90.00
_cell.angle_beta   90.00
_cell.angle_gamma   90.00
#
_symmetry.space_group_name_H-M   'P 1'
#
loop_
_entity.id
_entity.type
_entity.pdbx_description
1 polymer ?
#
loop_
_entity_poly.entity_id
_entity_poly.type
_entity_poly.pdbx_seq_one_letter_code
_entity_poly.pdbx_strand_id
1 'polypeptide(L)' 'MIELAIDGQIYQADYVVVENVVTVYGDNGFQSTQLGGLSEERVAKILLKGLIQKGLIKPVE' A
#
# COMPACT_ATOMS: atom_id res chain seq x y z
N MET A 1 -3.58 7.09 -5.13
CA MET A 1 -2.67 7.36 -4.01
C MET A 1 -3.31 7.02 -2.67
N ILE A 2 -2.55 6.44 -1.75
CA ILE A 2 -2.90 6.12 -0.37
C ILE A 2 -1.77 6.60 0.56
N GLU A 3 -2.13 7.03 1.77
CA GLU A 3 -1.18 7.48 2.79
C GLU A 3 -1.31 6.67 4.08
N LEU A 4 -0.19 6.44 4.75
CA LEU A 4 -0.12 5.80 6.05
C LEU A 4 0.97 6.43 6.92
N ALA A 5 0.59 6.88 8.12
CA ALA A 5 1.53 7.36 9.13
C ALA A 5 1.88 6.22 10.11
N ILE A 6 3.18 5.92 10.25
CA ILE A 6 3.72 4.90 11.17
C ILE A 6 4.96 5.50 11.83
N ASP A 7 5.03 5.44 13.17
CA ASP A 7 6.19 5.86 13.95
C ASP A 7 6.70 7.28 13.64
N GLY A 8 5.76 8.21 13.40
CA GLY A 8 6.05 9.61 13.07
C GLY A 8 6.53 9.84 11.63
N GLN A 9 6.58 8.80 10.81
CA GLN A 9 6.92 8.87 9.40
C GLN A 9 5.67 8.71 8.55
N ILE A 10 5.58 9.48 7.47
CA ILE A 10 4.49 9.40 6.50
C ILE A 10 4.98 8.53 5.34
N TYR A 11 4.14 7.62 4.88
CA TYR A 11 4.39 6.81 3.70
C TYR A 11 3.26 7.02 2.71
N GLN A 12 3.60 7.23 1.45
CA GLN A 12 2.63 7.41 0.38
C GLN A 12 2.92 6.43 -0.75
N ALA A 13 1.87 5.87 -1.34
CA ALA A 13 1.99 4.96 -2.47
C ALA A 13 0.82 5.13 -3.44
N ASP A 14 1.08 4.88 -4.72
CA ASP A 14 0.00 4.70 -5.68
C ASP A 14 -0.56 3.29 -5.63
N TYR A 15 -1.86 3.19 -5.89
CA TYR A 15 -2.53 1.93 -5.98
C TYR A 15 -3.56 1.97 -7.10
N VAL A 16 -3.79 0.79 -7.69
CA VAL A 16 -4.81 0.57 -8.70
C VAL A 16 -5.69 -0.60 -8.29
N VAL A 17 -6.92 -0.61 -8.80
CA VAL A 17 -7.88 -1.69 -8.60
C VAL A 17 -8.31 -2.20 -9.97
N VAL A 18 -8.05 -3.48 -10.23
CA VAL A 18 -8.41 -4.15 -11.48
C VAL A 18 -9.05 -5.48 -11.13
N GLU A 19 -10.29 -5.71 -11.58
CA GLU A 19 -11.02 -6.97 -11.33
C GLU A 19 -11.00 -7.42 -9.85
N ASN A 20 -11.27 -6.49 -8.93
CA ASN A 20 -11.22 -6.69 -7.46
C ASN A 20 -9.84 -7.03 -6.89
N VAL A 21 -8.76 -6.92 -7.66
CA VAL A 21 -7.39 -7.00 -7.19
C VAL A 21 -6.86 -5.60 -6.94
N VAL A 22 -6.50 -5.32 -5.69
CA VAL A 22 -5.81 -4.09 -5.30
C VAL A 22 -4.32 -4.34 -5.44
N THR A 23 -3.63 -3.47 -6.17
CA THR A 23 -2.16 -3.48 -6.29
C THR A 23 -1.61 -2.16 -5.80
N VAL A 24 -0.70 -2.20 -4.82
CA VAL A 24 0.01 -1.03 -4.29
C VAL A 24 1.46 -1.08 -4.75
N TYR A 25 1.94 0.02 -5.29
CA TYR A 25 3.31 0.17 -5.81
C TYR A 25 4.19 0.92 -4.79
N GLY A 26 5.33 0.33 -4.45
CA GLY A 26 6.40 0.99 -3.71
C GLY A 26 7.58 1.33 -4.63
N ASP A 27 8.64 1.88 -4.06
CA ASP A 27 9.82 2.34 -4.80
C ASP A 27 10.55 1.20 -5.52
N ASN A 28 10.61 0.01 -4.89
CA ASN A 28 11.39 -1.14 -5.37
C ASN A 28 10.55 -2.42 -5.53
N GLY A 29 9.23 -2.30 -5.66
CA GLY A 29 8.36 -3.45 -5.83
C GLY A 29 6.88 -3.10 -5.67
N PHE A 30 6.03 -4.13 -5.65
CA PHE A 30 4.60 -3.97 -5.45
C PHE A 30 4.04 -5.11 -4.59
N GLN A 31 2.85 -4.90 -4.03
CA GLN A 31 2.05 -5.97 -3.45
C GLN A 31 0.63 -5.91 -3.98
N SER A 32 0.04 -7.08 -4.19
CA SER A 32 -1.32 -7.21 -4.68
C SER A 32 -2.11 -8.24 -3.89
N THR A 33 -3.40 -7.99 -3.69
CA THR A 33 -4.33 -8.97 -3.13
C THR A 33 -5.76 -8.68 -3.59
N GLN A 34 -6.63 -9.69 -3.51
CA GLN A 34 -8.06 -9.48 -3.73
C GLN A 34 -8.70 -8.69 -2.58
N LEU A 35 -9.74 -7.91 -2.88
CA LEU A 35 -10.50 -7.14 -1.88
C LEU A 35 -11.07 -8.01 -0.76
N GLY A 36 -11.52 -9.23 -1.10
CA GLY A 36 -12.04 -10.18 -0.10
C GLY A 36 -13.21 -9.63 0.71
N GLY A 37 -14.02 -8.73 0.14
CA GLY A 37 -15.14 -8.07 0.83
C GLY A 37 -14.75 -6.88 1.73
N LEU A 38 -13.47 -6.52 1.79
CA LEU A 38 -13.00 -5.28 2.42
C LEU A 38 -13.06 -4.11 1.42
N SER A 39 -13.00 -2.88 1.93
CA SER A 39 -12.86 -1.70 1.08
C SER A 39 -11.47 -1.61 0.46
N GLU A 40 -11.41 -1.04 -0.74
CA GLU A 40 -10.17 -0.78 -1.48
C GLU A 40 -9.13 -0.06 -0.64
N GLU A 41 -9.53 1.01 0.04
CA GLU A 41 -8.65 1.81 0.89
C GLU A 41 -8.06 0.96 2.03
N ARG A 42 -8.87 0.11 2.68
CA ARG A 42 -8.41 -0.73 3.79
C ARG A 42 -7.38 -1.75 3.31
N VAL A 43 -7.62 -2.37 2.16
CA VAL A 43 -6.69 -3.32 1.56
C VAL A 43 -5.42 -2.62 1.10
N ALA A 44 -5.52 -1.45 0.47
CA ALA A 44 -4.38 -0.64 0.06
C ALA A 44 -3.49 -0.27 1.26
N LYS A 45 -4.07 0.13 2.39
CA LYS A 45 -3.30 0.41 3.63
C LYS A 45 -2.61 -0.83 4.19
N ILE A 46 -3.25 -2.00 4.13
CA ILE A 46 -2.64 -3.28 4.54
C ILE A 46 -1.43 -3.61 3.66
N LEU A 47 -1.58 -3.49 2.34
CA LEU A 47 -0.52 -3.73 1.37
C LEU A 47 0.62 -2.72 1.51
N LEU A 48 0.30 -1.43 1.71
CA LEU A 48 1.30 -0.39 1.98
C LEU A 48 2.10 -0.71 3.24
N LYS A 49 1.43 -1.12 4.32
CA LYS A 49 2.12 -1.56 5.55
C LYS A 49 3.05 -2.75 5.29
N GLY A 50 2.65 -3.70 4.45
CA GLY A 50 3.49 -4.82 4.06
C GLY A 50 4.72 -4.40 3.24
N LEU A 51 4.59 -3.41 2.35
CA LEU A 51 5.72 -2.82 1.62
C LEU A 51 6.72 -2.15 2.57
N ILE A 52 6.22 -1.40 3.56
CA ILE A 52 7.05 -0.74 4.59
C ILE A 52 7.84 -1.79 5.37
N GLN A 53 7.18 -2.84 5.85
CA GLN A 53 7.82 -3.93 6.60
C GLN A 53 8.89 -4.68 5.80
N LYS A 54 8.78 -4.69 4.48
CA LYS A 54 9.76 -5.31 3.57
C LYS A 54 10.87 -4.36 3.12
N GLY A 55 10.83 -3.08 3.51
CA GLY A 55 11.76 -2.06 3.05
C GLY A 55 11.64 -1.75 1.54
N LEU A 56 10.46 -1.99 0.96
CA LEU A 56 10.21 -1.77 -0.48
C LEU A 56 9.71 -0.36 -0.80
N ILE A 57 9.48 0.46 0.23
CA ILE A 57 9.09 1.85 0.12
C ILE A 57 9.72 2.66 1.25
N LYS A 58 10.12 3.89 0.95
CA LYS A 58 10.67 4.85 1.91
C LYS A 58 9.59 5.82 2.39
N PRO A 59 9.74 6.40 3.58
CA PRO A 59 8.86 7.48 4.00
C PRO A 59 9.05 8.71 3.09
N VAL A 60 7.98 9.51 2.96
CA VAL A 60 8.06 10.81 2.33
C VAL A 60 8.80 11.78 3.26
N GLU A 61 9.63 12.65 2.67
CA GLU A 61 10.36 13.72 3.38
C GLU A 61 9.45 14.90 3.74
#